data_AF-A0A0F9YHV0-F1
#
_entry.id   AF-A0A0F9YHV0-F1
#
_cell.length_a   1.000
_cell.length_b   1.000
_cell.length_c   1.000
_cell.angle_alpha   90.00
_cell.angle_beta   90.00
_cell.angle_gamma   90.00
#
_symmetry.space_group_name_H-M   'P 1'
#
loop_
_entity.id
_entity.type
_entity.pdbx_description
1 polymer ?
#
loop_
_entity_poly.entity_id
_entity_poly.type
_entity_poly.pdbx_seq_one_letter_code
_entity_poly.pdbx_strand_id
1 'polypeptide(L)'
;MNTTTALIPVFNGELDGRQQHLCNAQDLHQHLAVSTRFNDWVSRRIEQYGFIEDEDFYSVLSKSEGGRPSVEYHLTLDMAKELAMVENNEQGRQVRRYFISMEREARESRGASYLSVSQQLTIHKQVPRLLALLKSETIPAVRQTLHAQLVQHCHLLAIPVPALEQIGRSGQSATGELFPEVP
;
A
#
# COMPACT_ATOMS: atom_id res chain seq x y z
N MET A 1 9.81 4.61 -34.28
CA MET A 1 8.35 4.36 -34.29
C MET A 1 7.84 4.69 -32.91
N ASN A 2 6.88 5.60 -32.81
CA ASN A 2 6.50 6.28 -31.58
C ASN A 2 5.74 5.30 -30.68
N THR A 3 6.35 4.87 -29.58
CA THR A 3 5.69 4.04 -28.56
C THR A 3 4.77 4.95 -27.75
N THR A 4 3.55 5.19 -28.22
CA THR A 4 2.50 5.71 -27.36
C THR A 4 2.30 4.69 -26.26
N THR A 5 2.79 4.98 -25.05
CA THR A 5 2.53 4.20 -23.84
C THR A 5 1.02 4.07 -23.70
N ALA A 6 0.47 2.91 -24.08
CA ALA A 6 -0.95 2.66 -23.97
C ALA A 6 -1.32 2.64 -22.49
N LEU A 7 -2.04 3.67 -22.05
CA LEU A 7 -2.54 3.76 -20.68
C LEU A 7 -3.64 2.72 -20.47
N ILE A 8 -3.67 2.10 -19.29
CA ILE A 8 -4.74 1.20 -18.90
C ILE A 8 -6.01 2.04 -18.68
N PRO A 9 -7.14 1.73 -19.33
CA PRO A 9 -8.39 2.43 -19.10
C PRO A 9 -8.86 2.28 -17.64
N VAL A 10 -9.39 3.37 -17.09
CA VAL A 10 -10.02 3.38 -15.77
C VAL A 10 -11.45 3.86 -15.89
N PHE A 11 -12.32 3.35 -15.02
CA PHE A 11 -13.73 3.74 -14.94
C PHE A 11 -14.14 3.93 -13.48
N ASN A 12 -15.26 4.64 -13.26
CA ASN A 12 -15.80 4.82 -11.91
C ASN A 12 -16.59 3.57 -11.50
N GLY A 13 -16.38 3.12 -10.27
CA GLY A 13 -17.16 2.06 -9.64
C GLY A 13 -17.23 2.24 -8.13
N GLU A 14 -17.94 1.33 -7.48
CA GLU A 14 -18.07 1.28 -6.02
C GLU A 14 -17.51 -0.04 -5.50
N LEU A 15 -16.65 0.04 -4.48
CA LEU A 15 -16.09 -1.11 -3.77
C LEU A 15 -15.80 -0.71 -2.33
N ASP A 16 -16.02 -1.60 -1.35
CA ASP A 16 -16.00 -1.27 0.09
C ASP A 16 -16.89 -0.05 0.45
N GLY A 17 -18.04 0.11 -0.23
CA GLY A 17 -18.94 1.26 -0.06
C GLY A 17 -18.34 2.62 -0.45
N ARG A 18 -17.21 2.63 -1.18
CA ARG A 18 -16.50 3.83 -1.63
C ARG A 18 -16.54 3.93 -3.14
N GLN A 19 -16.97 5.09 -3.62
CA GLN A 19 -16.82 5.46 -5.03
C GLN A 19 -15.33 5.69 -5.33
N GLN A 20 -14.79 4.91 -6.27
CA GLN A 20 -13.38 4.92 -6.62
C GLN A 20 -13.17 4.57 -8.10
N HIS A 21 -11.95 4.81 -8.59
CA HIS A 21 -11.55 4.36 -9.91
C HIS A 21 -11.17 2.88 -9.89
N LEU A 22 -11.59 2.16 -10.91
CA LEU A 22 -11.30 0.75 -11.12
C LEU A 22 -10.69 0.54 -12.50
N CYS A 23 -10.03 -0.58 -12.70
CA CYS A 23 -9.55 -1.03 -14.01
C CYS A 23 -9.90 -2.48 -14.30
N ASN A 24 -9.96 -2.85 -15.57
CA ASN A 24 -10.16 -4.23 -15.99
C ASN A 24 -8.86 -5.04 -15.83
N ALA A 25 -8.94 -6.21 -15.20
CA ALA A 25 -7.77 -7.05 -14.94
C ALA A 25 -7.14 -7.63 -16.23
N GLN A 26 -7.91 -7.83 -17.30
CA GLN A 26 -7.36 -8.30 -18.58
C GLN A 26 -6.54 -7.22 -19.25
N ASP A 27 -7.00 -5.96 -19.21
CA ASP A 27 -6.23 -4.83 -19.73
C ASP A 27 -4.90 -4.68 -18.97
N LEU A 28 -4.93 -4.84 -17.63
CA LEU A 28 -3.73 -4.85 -16.80
C LEU A 28 -2.80 -6.02 -17.17
N HIS A 29 -3.33 -7.23 -17.30
CA HIS A 29 -2.56 -8.43 -17.67
C HIS A 29 -1.82 -8.26 -19.01
N GLN A 30 -2.54 -7.74 -20.02
CA GLN A 30 -1.98 -7.43 -21.33
C GLN A 30 -0.92 -6.34 -21.25
N HIS A 31 -1.20 -5.25 -20.53
CA HIS A 31 -0.28 -4.13 -20.38
C HIS A 31 1.01 -4.57 -19.67
N LEU A 32 0.91 -5.40 -18.64
CA LEU A 32 2.06 -5.97 -17.93
C LEU A 32 2.82 -7.02 -18.74
N ALA A 33 2.33 -7.41 -19.93
CA ALA A 33 2.93 -8.42 -20.79
C ALA A 33 3.22 -9.76 -20.07
N VAL A 34 2.27 -10.19 -19.24
CA VAL A 34 2.36 -11.45 -18.49
C VAL A 34 2.17 -12.63 -19.45
N SER A 35 3.06 -13.61 -19.40
CA SER A 35 3.04 -14.78 -20.29
C SER A 35 2.06 -15.88 -19.86
N THR A 36 1.79 -16.00 -18.55
CA THR A 36 0.82 -16.95 -18.02
C THR A 36 -0.59 -16.59 -18.50
N ARG A 37 -1.43 -17.59 -18.77
CA ARG A 37 -2.84 -17.37 -19.15
C ARG A 37 -3.56 -16.56 -18.09
N PHE A 38 -4.43 -15.64 -18.51
CA PHE A 38 -5.10 -14.69 -17.62
C PHE A 38 -5.77 -15.35 -16.41
N ASN A 39 -6.60 -16.39 -16.63
CA ASN A 39 -7.33 -17.08 -15.55
C ASN A 39 -6.39 -17.69 -14.50
N ASP A 40 -5.30 -18.31 -14.95
CA ASP A 40 -4.30 -18.92 -14.06
C ASP A 40 -3.50 -17.85 -13.32
N TRP A 41 -3.21 -16.74 -13.98
CA TRP A 41 -2.50 -15.61 -13.39
C TRP A 41 -3.34 -14.92 -12.33
N VAL A 42 -4.56 -14.48 -12.65
CA VAL A 42 -5.39 -13.69 -11.74
C VAL A 42 -5.76 -14.49 -10.50
N SER A 43 -6.16 -15.76 -10.67
CA SER A 43 -6.52 -16.62 -9.53
C SER A 43 -5.34 -16.86 -8.59
N ARG A 44 -4.15 -17.16 -9.16
CA ARG A 44 -2.92 -17.33 -8.38
C ARG A 44 -2.50 -16.06 -7.67
N ARG A 45 -2.67 -14.90 -8.30
CA ARG A 45 -2.30 -13.60 -7.71
C ARG A 45 -3.25 -13.20 -6.58
N ILE A 46 -4.55 -13.43 -6.74
CA ILE A 46 -5.55 -13.25 -5.68
C ILE A 46 -5.18 -14.08 -4.45
N GLU A 47 -4.94 -15.38 -4.63
CA GLU A 47 -4.57 -16.28 -3.53
C GLU A 47 -3.22 -15.91 -2.90
N GLN A 48 -2.20 -15.64 -3.73
CA GLN A 48 -0.84 -15.40 -3.25
C GLN A 48 -0.69 -14.14 -2.38
N TYR A 49 -1.48 -13.09 -2.65
CA TYR A 49 -1.39 -11.80 -1.96
C TYR A 49 -2.60 -11.51 -1.06
N GLY A 50 -3.51 -12.47 -0.90
CA GLY A 50 -4.65 -12.34 0.00
C GLY A 50 -5.66 -11.27 -0.42
N PHE A 51 -5.81 -11.00 -1.72
CA PHE A 51 -6.79 -10.02 -2.19
C PHE A 51 -8.23 -10.49 -1.91
N ILE A 52 -9.06 -9.57 -1.44
CA ILE A 52 -10.42 -9.87 -0.95
C ILE A 52 -11.46 -9.38 -1.96
N GLU A 53 -12.41 -10.25 -2.30
CA GLU A 53 -13.54 -9.88 -3.15
C GLU A 53 -14.46 -8.89 -2.41
N ASP A 54 -15.00 -7.91 -3.12
CA ASP A 54 -15.75 -6.75 -2.62
C ASP A 54 -14.93 -5.70 -1.83
N GLU A 55 -13.62 -5.92 -1.65
CA GLU A 55 -12.67 -4.93 -1.09
C GLU A 55 -11.61 -4.51 -2.12
N ASP A 56 -10.93 -5.48 -2.74
CA ASP A 56 -9.83 -5.26 -3.70
C ASP A 56 -10.27 -5.43 -5.16
N PHE A 57 -11.24 -6.30 -5.39
CA PHE A 57 -11.83 -6.55 -6.70
C PHE A 57 -13.26 -7.05 -6.61
N TYR A 58 -13.96 -7.09 -7.74
CA TYR A 58 -15.16 -7.93 -7.89
C TYR A 58 -15.13 -8.68 -9.21
N SER A 59 -15.76 -9.86 -9.22
CA SER A 59 -15.91 -10.68 -10.41
C SER A 59 -17.25 -10.45 -11.12
N VAL A 60 -17.23 -10.39 -12.45
CA VAL A 60 -18.41 -10.26 -13.30
C VAL A 60 -18.47 -11.43 -14.25
N LEU A 61 -19.59 -12.16 -14.24
CA LEU A 61 -19.85 -13.18 -15.25
C LEU A 61 -20.28 -12.50 -16.55
N SER A 62 -19.49 -12.71 -17.61
CA SER A 62 -19.88 -12.28 -18.96
C SER A 62 -21.15 -13.00 -19.42
N LYS A 63 -21.98 -12.33 -20.23
CA LYS A 63 -23.15 -12.96 -20.84
C LYS A 63 -22.68 -13.96 -21.89
N SER A 64 -23.09 -15.24 -21.79
CA SER A 64 -22.81 -16.25 -22.83
C SER A 64 -24.07 -16.56 -23.66
N GLU A 65 -23.91 -16.65 -24.98
CA GLU A 65 -24.96 -17.12 -25.91
C GLU A 65 -24.83 -18.63 -26.22
N GLY A 66 -23.97 -19.34 -25.48
CA GLY A 66 -23.70 -20.77 -25.63
C GLY A 66 -22.27 -21.10 -25.18
N GLY A 67 -22.13 -21.81 -24.05
CA GLY A 67 -20.84 -22.15 -23.43
C GLY A 67 -20.68 -21.61 -22.01
N ARG A 68 -19.55 -21.95 -21.35
CA ARG A 68 -19.25 -21.48 -19.99
C ARG A 68 -18.94 -19.97 -20.02
N PRO A 69 -19.67 -19.13 -19.26
CA PRO A 69 -19.37 -17.71 -19.12
C PRO A 69 -17.90 -17.47 -18.74
N SER A 70 -17.25 -16.49 -19.37
CA SER A 70 -15.96 -16.00 -18.91
C SER A 70 -16.14 -15.14 -17.67
N VAL A 71 -15.19 -15.21 -16.75
CA VAL A 71 -15.13 -14.34 -15.57
C VAL A 71 -14.28 -13.13 -15.92
N GLU A 72 -14.84 -11.94 -15.75
CA GLU A 72 -14.13 -10.67 -15.80
C GLU A 72 -13.87 -10.18 -14.37
N TYR A 73 -12.77 -9.45 -14.18
CA TYR A 73 -12.38 -8.93 -12.87
C TYR A 73 -12.17 -7.42 -12.99
N HIS A 74 -12.77 -6.68 -12.08
CA HIS A 74 -12.57 -5.24 -11.93
C HIS A 74 -11.84 -4.99 -10.63
N LEU A 75 -10.66 -4.36 -10.75
CA LEU A 75 -9.71 -4.22 -9.65
C LEU A 75 -9.71 -2.77 -9.16
N THR A 76 -9.50 -2.57 -7.86
CA THR A 76 -9.09 -1.25 -7.35
C THR A 76 -7.77 -0.83 -7.95
N LEU A 77 -7.52 0.48 -7.99
CA LEU A 77 -6.21 0.96 -8.43
C LEU A 77 -5.09 0.52 -7.48
N ASP A 78 -5.38 0.27 -6.20
CA ASP A 78 -4.36 -0.16 -5.24
C ASP A 78 -3.94 -1.61 -5.50
N MET A 79 -4.90 -2.54 -5.67
CA MET A 79 -4.61 -3.91 -6.13
C MET A 79 -3.85 -3.91 -7.46
N ALA A 80 -4.28 -3.11 -8.44
CA ALA A 80 -3.61 -3.03 -9.74
C ALA A 80 -2.15 -2.55 -9.64
N LYS A 81 -1.87 -1.56 -8.78
CA LYS A 81 -0.52 -1.08 -8.51
C LYS A 81 0.33 -2.17 -7.87
N GLU A 82 -0.20 -2.85 -6.87
CA GLU A 82 0.51 -3.95 -6.20
C GLU A 82 0.88 -5.05 -7.18
N LEU A 83 -0.08 -5.52 -7.99
CA LEU A 83 0.15 -6.48 -9.05
C LEU A 83 1.25 -6.02 -10.01
N ALA A 84 1.19 -4.77 -10.49
CA ALA A 84 2.22 -4.22 -11.36
C ALA A 84 3.60 -4.19 -10.67
N MET A 85 3.67 -3.86 -9.38
CA MET A 85 4.94 -3.78 -8.65
C MET A 85 5.58 -5.15 -8.41
N VAL A 86 4.79 -6.20 -8.18
CA VAL A 86 5.29 -7.57 -7.94
C VAL A 86 5.62 -8.31 -9.23
N GLU A 87 5.13 -7.85 -10.38
CA GLU A 87 5.53 -8.43 -11.66
C GLU A 87 7.02 -8.16 -11.93
N ASN A 88 7.79 -9.23 -12.02
CA ASN A 88 9.23 -9.19 -12.24
C ASN A 88 9.58 -9.04 -13.73
N ASN A 89 9.05 -8.00 -14.36
CA ASN A 89 9.26 -7.71 -15.78
C ASN A 89 9.53 -6.21 -16.01
N GLU A 90 9.73 -5.81 -17.28
CA GLU A 90 10.07 -4.42 -17.62
C GLU A 90 8.92 -3.45 -17.35
N GLN A 91 7.66 -3.87 -17.52
CA GLN A 91 6.50 -3.03 -17.24
C GLN A 91 6.35 -2.78 -15.74
N GLY A 92 6.45 -3.84 -14.93
CA GLY A 92 6.47 -3.70 -13.47
C GLY A 92 7.67 -2.89 -12.96
N ARG A 93 8.82 -2.96 -13.63
CA ARG A 93 9.98 -2.09 -13.34
C ARG A 93 9.68 -0.62 -13.61
N GLN A 94 9.07 -0.29 -14.75
CA GLN A 94 8.68 1.08 -15.09
C GLN A 94 7.69 1.64 -14.06
N VAL A 95 6.66 0.86 -13.72
CA VAL A 95 5.66 1.25 -12.70
C VAL A 95 6.35 1.54 -11.36
N ARG A 96 7.21 0.63 -10.86
CA ARG A 96 7.96 0.87 -9.61
C ARG A 96 8.82 2.13 -9.67
N ARG A 97 9.52 2.38 -10.78
CA ARG A 97 10.36 3.58 -10.95
C ARG A 97 9.53 4.86 -10.92
N TYR A 98 8.37 4.86 -11.59
CA TYR A 98 7.44 5.97 -11.58
C TYR A 98 6.92 6.27 -10.16
N PHE A 99 6.47 5.26 -9.41
CA PHE A 99 5.99 5.49 -8.05
C PHE A 99 7.11 5.97 -7.11
N ILE A 100 8.33 5.46 -7.26
CA ILE A 100 9.49 5.98 -6.50
C ILE A 100 9.79 7.44 -6.86
N SER A 101 9.68 7.84 -8.13
CA SER A 101 9.88 9.25 -8.51
C SER A 101 8.78 10.15 -7.97
N MET A 102 7.52 9.70 -8.01
CA MET A 102 6.40 10.45 -7.44
C MET A 102 6.51 10.60 -5.92
N GLU A 103 6.91 9.54 -5.21
CA GLU A 103 7.18 9.61 -3.77
C GLU A 103 8.30 10.63 -3.49
N ARG A 104 9.35 10.64 -4.32
CA ARG A 104 10.45 11.57 -4.17
C ARG A 104 10.00 13.02 -4.28
N GLU A 105 9.29 13.34 -5.36
CA GLU A 105 8.76 14.68 -5.59
C GLU A 105 7.79 15.11 -4.47
N ALA A 106 6.94 14.20 -4.01
CA ALA A 106 6.02 14.46 -2.91
C ALA A 106 6.72 14.67 -1.55
N ARG A 107 7.93 14.13 -1.35
CA ARG A 107 8.74 14.38 -0.14
C ARG A 107 9.51 15.69 -0.24
N GLU A 108 10.12 15.96 -1.39
CA GLU A 108 10.85 17.20 -1.65
C GLU A 108 9.93 18.43 -1.54
N SER A 109 8.73 18.36 -2.11
CA SER A 109 7.70 19.42 -1.97
C SER A 109 7.25 19.67 -0.53
N ARG A 110 7.36 18.67 0.35
CA ARG A 110 7.11 18.79 1.79
C ARG A 110 8.33 19.31 2.58
N GLY A 111 9.42 19.65 1.90
CA GLY A 111 10.67 20.11 2.53
C GLY A 111 11.45 19.01 3.25
N ALA A 112 11.10 17.73 3.02
CA ALA A 112 11.82 16.59 3.59
C ALA A 112 12.98 16.19 2.67
N SER A 113 14.20 16.15 3.22
CA SER A 113 15.37 15.63 2.49
C SER A 113 15.38 14.10 2.51
N TYR A 114 15.88 13.47 1.43
CA TYR A 114 16.09 12.02 1.42
C TYR A 114 17.13 11.62 2.45
N LEU A 115 16.69 10.81 3.41
CA LEU A 115 17.58 10.08 4.28
C LEU A 115 18.17 8.89 3.50
N SER A 116 19.47 8.67 3.63
CA SER A 116 20.09 7.42 3.20
C SER A 116 19.46 6.24 3.96
N VAL A 117 19.51 5.04 3.38
CA VAL A 117 19.05 3.81 4.07
C VAL A 117 19.72 3.66 5.44
N SER A 118 21.00 4.01 5.56
CA SER A 118 21.71 3.99 6.85
C SER A 118 21.16 5.00 7.86
N GLN A 119 20.82 6.22 7.41
CA GLN A 119 20.17 7.24 8.25
C GLN A 119 18.77 6.79 8.67
N GLN A 120 17.96 6.26 7.75
CA GLN A 120 16.64 5.71 8.04
C GLN A 120 16.70 4.60 9.08
N LEU A 121 17.60 3.63 8.92
CA LEU A 121 17.79 2.54 9.88
C LEU A 121 18.22 3.05 11.25
N THR A 122 19.05 4.10 11.31
CA THR A 122 19.48 4.70 12.57
C THR A 122 18.31 5.35 13.30
N ILE A 123 17.49 6.14 12.59
CA ILE A 123 16.29 6.78 13.14
C ILE A 123 15.26 5.73 13.55
N HIS A 124 15.04 4.70 12.72
CA HIS A 124 14.12 3.61 13.01
C HIS A 124 14.48 2.86 14.30
N LYS A 125 15.78 2.61 14.55
CA LYS A 125 16.26 2.00 15.80
C LYS A 125 15.98 2.87 17.04
N GLN A 126 15.82 4.18 16.89
CA GLN A 126 15.51 5.08 18.00
C GLN A 126 14.02 5.11 18.34
N VAL A 127 13.13 4.78 17.40
CA VAL A 127 11.67 4.79 17.62
C VAL A 127 11.25 3.85 18.76
N PRO A 128 11.64 2.56 18.80
CA PRO A 128 11.33 1.69 19.94
C PRO A 128 11.86 2.19 21.27
N ARG A 129 13.05 2.81 21.28
CA ARG A 129 13.65 3.38 22.48
C ARG A 129 12.83 4.57 23.01
N LEU A 130 12.41 5.48 22.14
CA LEU A 130 11.56 6.62 22.52
C LEU A 130 10.20 6.15 23.05
N LEU A 131 9.60 5.15 22.42
CA LEU A 131 8.36 4.53 22.89
C LEU A 131 8.52 3.90 24.28
N ALA A 132 9.62 3.20 24.54
CA ALA A 132 9.90 2.61 25.84
C ALA A 132 10.06 3.69 26.93
N LEU A 133 10.81 4.76 26.64
CA LEU A 133 10.97 5.91 27.54
C LEU A 133 9.64 6.59 27.82
N LEU A 134 8.81 6.82 26.79
CA LEU A 134 7.46 7.38 26.94
C LEU A 134 6.56 6.50 27.81
N LYS A 135 6.68 5.18 27.73
CA LYS A 135 5.88 4.26 28.57
C LYS A 135 6.26 4.34 30.05
N SER A 136 7.55 4.53 30.36
CA SER A 136 8.04 4.61 31.74
C SER A 136 8.01 6.01 32.35
N GLU A 137 7.97 7.05 31.52
CA GLU A 137 8.03 8.44 31.99
C GLU A 137 6.67 8.92 32.52
N THR A 138 6.66 9.53 33.71
CA THR A 138 5.45 10.03 34.36
C THR A 138 5.37 11.55 34.35
N ILE A 139 6.50 12.25 34.18
CA ILE A 139 6.57 13.71 34.21
C ILE A 139 5.97 14.27 32.90
N PRO A 140 4.87 15.06 32.94
CA PRO A 140 4.17 15.49 31.73
C PRO A 140 5.03 16.29 30.74
N ALA A 141 5.88 17.20 31.23
CA ALA A 141 6.75 18.00 30.38
C ALA A 141 7.80 17.14 29.64
N VAL A 142 8.33 16.11 30.31
CA VAL A 142 9.31 15.18 29.71
C VAL A 142 8.62 14.28 28.70
N ARG A 143 7.40 13.78 29.01
CA ARG A 143 6.57 13.03 28.06
C ARG A 143 6.29 13.81 26.79
N GLN A 144 5.89 15.08 26.90
CA GLN A 144 5.65 15.95 25.74
C GLN A 144 6.91 16.11 24.89
N THR A 145 8.08 16.29 25.52
CA THR A 145 9.35 16.42 24.82
C THR A 145 9.73 15.13 24.08
N LEU A 146 9.62 13.98 24.74
CA LEU A 146 9.88 12.67 24.13
C LEU A 146 8.91 12.36 22.99
N HIS A 147 7.63 12.77 23.12
CA HIS A 147 6.64 12.60 22.08
C HIS A 147 6.93 13.48 20.87
N ALA A 148 7.34 14.74 21.08
CA ALA A 148 7.77 15.61 19.99
C ALA A 148 8.97 15.01 19.21
N GLN A 149 9.93 14.40 19.92
CA GLN A 149 11.04 13.66 19.28
C GLN A 149 10.55 12.43 18.49
N LEU A 150 9.61 11.67 19.05
CA LEU A 150 8.98 10.54 18.37
C LEU A 150 8.26 11.00 17.08
N VAL A 151 7.45 12.05 17.18
CA VAL A 151 6.74 12.67 16.04
C VAL A 151 7.73 13.05 14.95
N GLN A 152 8.84 13.72 15.30
CA GLN A 152 9.87 14.09 14.35
C GLN A 152 10.48 12.88 13.65
N HIS A 153 10.83 11.82 14.39
CA HIS A 153 11.39 10.60 13.79
C HIS A 153 10.38 9.88 12.90
N CYS A 154 9.12 9.76 13.33
CA CYS A 154 8.08 9.14 12.52
C CYS A 154 7.81 9.92 11.24
N HIS A 155 7.77 11.26 11.30
CA HIS A 155 7.65 12.10 10.10
C HIS A 155 8.83 11.91 9.13
N LEU A 156 10.06 11.86 9.64
CA LEU A 156 11.25 11.61 8.81
C LEU A 156 11.22 10.23 8.13
N LEU A 157 10.59 9.24 8.77
CA LEU A 157 10.43 7.89 8.24
C LEU A 157 9.15 7.69 7.44
N ALA A 158 8.28 8.70 7.35
CA ALA A 158 6.94 8.61 6.77
C ALA A 158 6.09 7.45 7.35
N ILE A 159 6.21 7.20 8.66
CA ILE A 159 5.43 6.20 9.39
C ILE A 159 4.37 6.88 10.26
N PRO A 160 3.24 6.21 10.55
CA PRO A 160 2.19 6.77 11.39
C PRO A 160 2.72 7.10 12.80
N VAL A 161 2.21 8.19 13.38
CA VAL A 161 2.55 8.63 14.73
C VAL A 161 1.44 8.22 15.69
N PRO A 162 1.74 7.44 16.75
CA PRO A 162 0.75 7.15 17.78
C PRO A 162 0.43 8.40 18.60
N ALA A 163 -0.85 8.54 18.98
CA ALA A 163 -1.29 9.64 19.84
C ALA A 163 -0.67 9.51 21.24
N LEU A 164 -0.32 10.63 21.88
CA LEU A 164 0.38 10.63 23.17
C LEU A 164 -0.43 9.90 24.26
N GLU A 165 -1.75 9.99 24.18
CA GLU A 165 -2.72 9.37 25.09
C GLU A 165 -2.76 7.85 24.96
N GLN A 166 -2.43 7.33 23.78
CA GLN A 166 -2.37 5.89 23.50
C GLN A 166 -1.07 5.27 24.03
N ILE A 167 -0.03 6.08 24.26
CA ILE A 167 1.29 5.62 24.70
C ILE A 167 1.33 5.65 26.24
N GLY A 168 0.78 4.62 26.87
CA GLY A 168 0.86 4.41 28.31
C GLY A 168 -0.37 4.89 29.08
N ARG A 169 -1.36 4.00 29.16
CA ARG A 169 -2.15 3.79 30.38
C ARG A 169 -2.18 2.29 30.63
N SER A 170 -1.39 1.82 31.59
CA SER A 170 -1.59 0.50 32.17
C SER A 170 -2.95 0.51 32.88
N GLY A 171 -3.98 0.01 32.20
CA GLY A 171 -5.31 -0.18 32.80
C GLY A 171 -6.48 -0.02 31.84
N GLN A 172 -6.48 -0.67 30.69
CA GLN A 172 -7.67 -1.30 30.10
C GLN A 172 -7.26 -2.18 28.92
N SER A 173 -7.85 -3.38 28.91
CA SER A 173 -7.67 -4.41 27.90
C SER A 173 -7.83 -3.86 26.49
N ALA A 174 -6.79 -3.99 25.67
CA ALA A 174 -6.90 -3.93 24.22
C ALA A 174 -5.87 -4.89 23.65
N THR A 175 -6.31 -6.13 23.43
CA THR A 175 -5.84 -6.93 22.29
C THR A 175 -5.86 -6.05 21.06
N GLY A 176 -4.69 -5.66 20.57
CA GLY A 176 -4.56 -4.72 19.47
C GLY A 176 -3.09 -4.68 19.07
N GLU A 177 -2.72 -5.66 18.27
CA GLU A 177 -1.42 -5.73 17.61
C GLU A 177 -1.15 -4.38 16.90
N LEU A 178 0.02 -3.80 17.16
CA LEU A 178 0.42 -2.51 16.56
C LEU A 178 0.67 -2.62 15.04
N PHE A 179 0.58 -3.82 14.50
CA PHE A 179 0.62 -4.14 13.08
C PHE A 179 -0.44 -5.21 12.89
N PRO A 180 -1.43 -5.03 12.00
CA PRO A 180 -2.20 -6.19 11.58
C PRO A 180 -1.19 -7.19 11.00
N GLU A 181 -1.18 -8.43 11.52
CA GLU A 181 -0.55 -9.51 10.77
C GLU A 181 -1.22 -9.52 9.39
N VAL A 182 -0.40 -9.31 8.36
CA VAL A 182 -0.83 -9.43 6.98
C VAL A 182 -1.18 -10.91 6.79
N PRO A 183 -2.39 -11.25 6.30
CA PRO A 183 -2.77 -12.64 6.06
C PRO A 183 -1.85 -13.34 5.05
#